data_AF-A0A6G9IGP6-F1
#
_entry.id   AF-A0A6G9IGP6-F1
#
_cell.length_a   1.000
_cell.length_b   1.000
_cell.length_c   1.000
_cell.angle_alpha   90.00
_cell.angle_beta   90.00
_cell.angle_gamma   90.00
#
_symmetry.space_group_name_H-M   'P 1'
#
loop_
_entity.id
_entity.type
_entity.pdbx_description
1 polymer ?
#
loop_
_entity_poly.entity_id
_entity_poly.type
_entity_poly.pdbx_seq_one_letter_code
_entity_poly.pdbx_strand_id
1 'polypeptide(L)'
;MIRRFYNAYDAQLGHWLLQRITAALLIPTIFLANVSTLILWNILLFWHMHIGIEEILIDYVHNEVIRTWFFVLFRILILLIIKYTFVLFVLT
;
A
#
# COMPACT_ATOMS: atom_id res chain seq x y z
N MET A 1 14.08 -18.33 23.24
CA MET A 1 13.66 -18.95 21.97
C MET A 1 12.16 -18.74 21.71
N ILE A 2 11.27 -19.14 22.62
CA ILE A 2 9.80 -19.02 22.51
C ILE A 2 9.32 -17.57 22.21
N ARG A 3 9.84 -16.57 22.95
CA ARG A 3 9.47 -15.16 22.75
C ARG A 3 9.79 -14.61 21.34
N ARG A 4 10.86 -15.12 20.69
CA ARG A 4 11.21 -14.70 19.32
C ARG A 4 10.25 -15.27 18.28
N PHE A 5 9.79 -16.50 18.47
CA PHE A 5 8.78 -17.12 17.61
C PHE A 5 7.43 -16.42 17.71
N TYR A 6 6.99 -16.10 18.93
CA TYR A 6 5.73 -15.37 19.14
C TYR A 6 5.75 -14.01 18.44
N ASN A 7 6.83 -13.24 18.61
CA ASN A 7 6.95 -11.93 17.95
C ASN A 7 6.96 -12.01 16.42
N ALA A 8 7.57 -13.05 15.84
CA ALA A 8 7.59 -13.25 14.39
C ALA A 8 6.19 -13.62 13.85
N TYR A 9 5.48 -14.47 14.58
CA TYR A 9 4.10 -14.85 14.24
C TYR A 9 3.15 -13.65 14.31
N ASP A 10 3.22 -12.85 15.38
CA ASP A 10 2.39 -11.65 15.53
C ASP A 10 2.65 -10.62 14.42
N ALA A 11 3.91 -10.43 14.04
CA ALA A 11 4.28 -9.53 12.94
C ALA A 11 3.69 -10.00 11.60
N GLN A 12 3.79 -11.30 11.31
CA GLN A 12 3.24 -11.87 10.08
C GLN A 12 1.72 -11.86 10.05
N LEU A 13 1.07 -12.12 11.18
CA LEU A 13 -0.38 -12.01 11.33
C LEU A 13 -0.85 -10.56 11.13
N GLY A 14 -0.16 -9.60 11.74
CA GLY A 14 -0.46 -8.17 11.57
C GLY A 14 -0.36 -7.75 10.10
N HIS A 15 0.70 -8.17 9.41
CA HIS A 15 0.90 -7.90 7.99
C HIS A 15 -0.25 -8.43 7.13
N TRP A 16 -0.59 -9.70 7.32
CA TRP A 16 -1.70 -10.36 6.61
C TRP A 16 -3.06 -9.71 6.89
N LEU A 17 -3.31 -9.29 8.14
CA LEU A 17 -4.55 -8.60 8.49
C LEU A 17 -4.63 -7.23 7.82
N LEU A 18 -3.53 -6.46 7.81
CA LEU A 18 -3.48 -5.14 7.16
C LEU A 18 -3.78 -5.23 5.66
N GLN A 19 -3.26 -6.24 4.96
CA GLN A 19 -3.60 -6.49 3.55
C GLN A 19 -5.10 -6.66 3.33
N ARG A 20 -5.74 -7.48 4.17
CA ARG A 20 -7.18 -7.77 4.05
C ARG A 20 -8.04 -6.58 4.43
N ILE A 21 -7.67 -5.85 5.47
CA ILE A 21 -8.40 -4.66 5.92
C ILE A 21 -8.33 -3.58 4.85
N THR A 22 -7.14 -3.29 4.30
CA THR A 22 -6.98 -2.28 3.24
C THR A 22 -7.75 -2.66 1.98
N ALA A 23 -7.73 -3.93 1.58
CA ALA A 23 -8.55 -4.43 0.46
C ALA A 23 -10.06 -4.33 0.72
N ALA A 24 -10.51 -4.73 1.91
CA ALA A 24 -11.93 -4.70 2.27
C ALA A 24 -12.48 -3.28 2.35
N LEU A 25 -11.66 -2.31 2.82
CA LEU A 25 -12.05 -0.90 2.88
C LEU A 25 -12.12 -0.25 1.49
N LEU A 26 -11.36 -0.73 0.50
CA LEU A 26 -11.39 -0.21 -0.87
C LEU A 26 -12.71 -0.48 -1.60
N ILE A 27 -13.37 -1.60 -1.33
CA ILE A 27 -14.62 -1.98 -2.03
C ILE A 27 -15.79 -1.01 -1.75
N PRO A 28 -16.19 -0.75 -0.49
CA PRO A 28 -17.33 0.13 -0.21
C PRO A 28 -17.04 1.59 -0.54
N THR A 29 -15.78 2.02 -0.46
CA THR A 29 -15.39 3.42 -0.71
C THR A 29 -15.55 3.82 -2.18
N ILE A 30 -15.58 2.86 -3.13
CA ILE A 30 -15.89 3.12 -4.55
C ILE A 30 -17.33 3.59 -4.74
N PHE A 31 -18.28 3.05 -3.96
CA PHE A 31 -19.71 3.34 -4.11
C PHE A 31 -20.12 4.68 -3.47
N LEU A 32 -19.28 5.21 -2.59
CA LEU A 32 -19.49 6.51 -1.96
C LEU A 32 -18.81 7.57 -2.82
N ALA A 33 -19.53 8.16 -3.77
CA ALA A 33 -18.99 9.12 -4.74
C ALA A 33 -19.06 10.57 -4.24
N ASN A 34 -18.20 10.95 -3.27
CA ASN A 34 -18.00 12.34 -2.87
C ASN A 34 -16.50 12.68 -2.81
N VAL A 35 -16.15 13.97 -2.76
CA VAL A 35 -14.74 14.41 -2.79
C VAL A 35 -13.94 13.83 -1.63
N SER A 36 -14.50 13.84 -0.42
CA SER A 36 -13.83 13.32 0.78
C SER A 36 -13.58 11.80 0.69
N THR A 37 -14.54 11.04 0.18
CA THR A 37 -14.41 9.59 0.01
C THR A 37 -13.50 9.23 -1.16
N LEU A 38 -13.42 10.06 -2.20
CA LEU A 38 -12.43 9.91 -3.28
C LEU A 38 -11.00 10.16 -2.77
N ILE A 39 -10.78 11.17 -1.93
CA ILE A 39 -9.48 11.40 -1.27
C ILE A 39 -9.12 10.19 -0.38
N LEU A 40 -10.06 9.71 0.44
CA LEU A 40 -9.88 8.54 1.29
C LEU A 40 -9.56 7.29 0.45
N TRP A 41 -10.30 7.09 -0.65
CA TRP A 41 -10.11 5.96 -1.55
C TRP A 41 -8.69 5.95 -2.15
N ASN A 42 -8.18 7.11 -2.56
CA ASN A 42 -6.81 7.24 -3.06
C ASN A 42 -5.76 6.90 -1.99
N ILE A 43 -5.93 7.36 -0.75
CA ILE A 43 -5.03 7.02 0.36
C ILE A 43 -5.02 5.51 0.61
N LEU A 44 -6.20 4.90 0.68
CA LEU A 44 -6.34 3.45 0.88
C LEU A 44 -5.73 2.67 -0.30
N LEU A 45 -5.89 3.16 -1.53
CA LEU A 45 -5.37 2.51 -2.73
C LEU A 45 -3.84 2.48 -2.72
N PHE A 46 -3.21 3.64 -2.48
CA PHE A 46 -1.74 3.70 -2.43
C PHE A 46 -1.18 2.87 -1.28
N TRP A 47 -1.85 2.84 -0.13
CA TRP A 47 -1.46 1.97 0.96
C TRP A 47 -1.53 0.50 0.54
N HIS A 48 -2.68 0.05 0.02
CA HIS A 48 -2.87 -1.34 -0.39
C HIS A 48 -1.86 -1.76 -1.48
N MET A 49 -1.64 -0.90 -2.48
CA MET A 49 -0.63 -1.13 -3.52
C MET A 49 0.78 -1.21 -2.93
N HIS A 50 1.13 -0.37 -1.95
CA HIS A 50 2.44 -0.43 -1.33
C HIS A 50 2.73 -1.76 -0.65
N ILE A 51 1.78 -2.25 0.16
CA ILE A 51 1.92 -3.57 0.81
C ILE A 51 1.96 -4.68 -0.24
N GLY A 52 1.08 -4.64 -1.25
CA GLY A 52 1.02 -5.69 -2.27
C GLY A 52 2.29 -5.79 -3.11
N ILE A 53 2.86 -4.64 -3.52
CA ILE A 53 4.11 -4.60 -4.27
C ILE A 53 5.31 -5.04 -3.42
N GLU A 54 5.31 -4.73 -2.12
CA GLU A 54 6.35 -5.20 -1.20
C GLU A 54 6.43 -6.73 -1.16
N GLU A 55 5.30 -7.42 -1.04
CA GLU A 55 5.26 -8.89 -1.09
C GLU A 55 5.77 -9.43 -2.43
N ILE A 56 5.30 -8.87 -3.54
CA ILE A 56 5.74 -9.29 -4.88
C ILE A 56 7.26 -9.12 -5.01
N LEU A 57 7.82 -8.01 -4.54
CA LEU A 57 9.25 -7.77 -4.60
C LEU A 57 10.04 -8.70 -3.69
N ILE A 58 9.51 -9.04 -2.52
CA ILE A 58 10.14 -10.01 -1.60
C ILE A 58 10.17 -11.41 -2.25
N ASP A 59 9.09 -11.81 -2.92
CA ASP A 59 8.97 -13.14 -3.53
C ASP A 59 9.81 -13.29 -4.80
N TYR A 60 9.87 -12.27 -5.66
CA TYR A 60 10.44 -12.38 -7.01
C TYR A 60 11.82 -11.71 -7.18
N VAL A 61 12.19 -10.76 -6.32
CA VAL A 61 13.48 -10.03 -6.44
C VAL A 61 14.42 -10.43 -5.31
N HIS A 62 15.29 -11.39 -5.62
CA HIS A 62 16.26 -11.92 -4.64
C HIS A 62 17.49 -11.03 -4.45
N ASN A 63 17.80 -10.16 -5.42
CA ASN A 63 18.90 -9.21 -5.28
C ASN A 63 18.46 -8.00 -4.45
N GLU A 64 19.05 -7.84 -3.26
CA GLU A 64 18.69 -6.80 -2.30
C GLU A 64 18.88 -5.37 -2.84
N VAL A 65 19.92 -5.15 -3.65
CA VAL A 65 20.20 -3.84 -4.26
C VAL A 65 19.09 -3.51 -5.26
N ILE A 66 18.76 -4.43 -6.16
CA ILE A 66 17.70 -4.25 -7.15
C ILE A 66 16.36 -4.03 -6.46
N ARG A 67 16.04 -4.85 -5.45
CA ARG A 67 14.80 -4.72 -4.66
C ARG A 67 14.69 -3.34 -3.99
N THR A 68 15.78 -2.83 -3.43
CA THR A 68 15.82 -1.49 -2.82
C THR A 68 15.59 -0.39 -3.86
N TRP A 69 16.21 -0.49 -5.04
CA TRP A 69 15.97 0.44 -6.14
C TRP A 69 14.51 0.44 -6.58
N PHE A 70 13.89 -0.73 -6.69
CA PHE A 70 12.45 -0.84 -6.99
C PHE A 70 11.60 -0.13 -5.94
N PHE A 71 11.88 -0.30 -4.64
CA PHE A 71 11.14 0.41 -3.59
C PHE A 71 11.28 1.94 -3.69
N VAL A 72 12.48 2.45 -3.98
CA VAL A 72 12.70 3.89 -4.16
C VAL A 72 11.92 4.41 -5.36
N LEU A 73 12.04 3.74 -6.51
CA LEU A 73 11.32 4.10 -7.73
C LEU A 73 9.80 4.06 -7.54
N PHE A 74 9.30 3.03 -6.86
CA PHE A 74 7.88 2.88 -6.57
C PHE A 74 7.35 4.00 -5.65
N ARG A 75 8.12 4.41 -4.63
CA ARG A 75 7.77 5.57 -3.79
C ARG A 75 7.71 6.87 -4.60
N ILE A 76 8.66 7.09 -5.51
CA ILE A 76 8.66 8.24 -6.42
C ILE A 76 7.43 8.20 -7.33
N LEU A 77 7.07 7.02 -7.86
CA LEU A 77 5.88 6.83 -8.68
C LEU A 77 4.60 7.18 -7.89
N ILE A 78 4.45 6.69 -6.66
CA ILE A 78 3.30 7.04 -5.80
C ILE A 78 3.21 8.56 -5.59
N LEU A 79 4.31 9.22 -5.23
CA LEU A 79 4.33 10.68 -5.02
C LEU A 79 3.93 11.45 -6.29
N LEU A 80 4.38 10.98 -7.44
CA LEU A 80 4.04 11.56 -8.73
C LEU A 80 2.55 11.39 -9.03
N ILE A 81 1.97 10.20 -8.79
CA ILE A 81 0.54 9.98 -8.98
C ILE A 81 -0.26 10.87 -8.02
N ILE A 82 0.07 10.89 -6.72
CA ILE A 82 -0.60 11.74 -5.72
C ILE A 82 -0.61 13.21 -6.15
N LYS A 83 0.49 13.74 -6.67
CA LYS A 83 0.56 15.11 -7.21
C LYS A 83 -0.50 15.30 -8.30
N TYR A 84 -0.58 14.40 -9.28
CA TYR A 84 -1.54 14.52 -10.37
C TYR A 84 -2.98 14.33 -9.91
N THR A 85 -3.26 13.39 -9.00
CA THR A 85 -4.62 13.23 -8.46
C THR A 85 -5.03 14.45 -7.64
N PHE A 86 -4.14 15.03 -6.84
CA PHE A 86 -4.45 16.24 -6.07
C PHE A 86 -4.70 17.44 -6.99
N VAL A 87 -3.87 17.65 -8.01
CA VAL A 87 -4.10 18.72 -9.01
C VAL A 87 -5.44 18.51 -9.70
N LEU A 88 -5.78 17.28 -10.09
CA LEU A 88 -7.08 16.96 -10.65
C LEU A 88 -8.21 17.37 -9.70
N PHE A 89 -8.18 16.95 -8.42
CA PHE A 89 -9.23 17.30 -7.46
C PHE A 89 -9.35 18.79 -7.12
N VAL A 90 -8.28 19.58 -7.27
CA VAL A 90 -8.33 21.04 -7.03
C VAL A 90 -8.82 21.80 -8.26
N LEU A 91 -8.52 21.32 -9.48
CA LEU A 91 -8.84 22.02 -10.73
C LEU A 91 -10.18 21.59 -11.36
N THR A 92 -10.81 20.53 -10.86
CA THR A 92 -12.12 20.02 -11.34
C THR A 92 -13.19 20.28 -10.30
#